data_AF-A0A2V9G9L7-F1
#
_entry.id   AF-A0A2V9G9L7-F1
#
_cell.length_a   1.000
_cell.length_b   1.000
_cell.length_c   1.000
_cell.angle_alpha   90.00
_cell.angle_beta   90.00
_cell.angle_gamma   90.00
#
_symmetry.space_group_name_H-M   'P 1'
#
loop_
_entity.id
_entity.type
_entity.pdbx_description
1 polymer ?
#
loop_
_entity_poly.entity_id
_entity_poly.type
_entity_poly.pdbx_seq_one_letter_code
_entity_poly.pdbx_strand_id
1 'polypeptide(L)' 'MKIVVIGGSGLIGSKLVSKLRERGHEAVAASPKSGVNSITGEGLAEAL' A
#
# COMPACT_ATOMS: atom_id res chain seq x y z
N MET A 1 1.38 -11.83 -6.70
CA MET A 1 2.41 -11.19 -5.84
C MET A 1 1.72 -10.21 -4.93
N LYS A 2 2.12 -10.15 -3.65
CA LYS A 2 1.63 -9.17 -2.68
C LYS A 2 2.48 -7.91 -2.73
N ILE A 3 1.83 -6.75 -2.78
CA ILE A 3 2.46 -5.45 -3.00
C ILE A 3 1.86 -4.43 -2.03
N VAL A 4 2.69 -3.85 -1.17
CA VAL A 4 2.29 -2.74 -0.30
C VAL A 4 2.63 -1.42 -0.99
N VAL A 5 1.64 -0.54 -1.14
CA VAL A 5 1.79 0.78 -1.77
C VAL A 5 1.74 1.86 -0.71
N ILE A 6 2.89 2.43 -0.37
CA ILE A 6 2.99 3.59 0.53
C ILE A 6 2.44 4.83 -0.17
N GLY A 7 1.55 5.56 0.50
CA GLY A 7 0.75 6.62 -0.13
C GLY A 7 -0.40 6.08 -0.99
N GLY A 8 -0.76 4.80 -0.85
CA GLY A 8 -1.82 4.13 -1.60
C GLY A 8 -3.23 4.73 -1.40
N SER A 9 -3.43 5.54 -0.37
CA SER A 9 -4.67 6.28 -0.11
C SER A 9 -4.74 7.64 -0.84
N GLY A 10 -3.66 8.09 -1.47
CA GLY A 10 -3.61 9.37 -2.20
C GLY A 10 -4.14 9.27 -3.63
N LEU A 11 -4.17 10.41 -4.33
CA LEU A 11 -4.69 10.48 -5.72
C LEU A 11 -3.97 9.53 -6.69
N ILE A 12 -2.63 9.50 -6.63
CA ILE A 12 -1.83 8.65 -7.52
C ILE A 12 -1.80 7.20 -7.00
N GLY A 13 -1.58 7.04 -5.69
CA GLY A 13 -1.48 5.72 -5.06
C GLY A 13 -2.74 4.89 -5.21
N SER A 14 -3.93 5.49 -5.08
CA SER A 14 -5.21 4.79 -5.25
C SER A 14 -5.38 4.23 -6.67
N LYS A 15 -5.02 5.01 -7.69
CA LYS A 15 -5.05 4.56 -9.09
C LYS A 15 -4.06 3.41 -9.34
N LEU A 16 -2.88 3.47 -8.73
CA LEU A 16 -1.88 2.41 -8.84
C LEU A 16 -2.38 1.11 -8.18
N VAL A 17 -2.94 1.19 -6.97
CA VAL A 17 -3.51 0.03 -6.27
C VAL A 17 -4.60 -0.62 -7.11
N SER A 18 -5.52 0.14 -7.70
CA SER A 18 -6.54 -0.41 -8.60
C SER A 18 -5.94 -1.13 -9.80
N LYS A 19 -4.99 -0.50 -10.51
CA LYS A 19 -4.31 -1.11 -11.67
C LYS A 19 -3.54 -2.38 -11.32
N LEU A 20 -2.93 -2.43 -10.14
CA LEU A 20 -2.22 -3.63 -9.67
C LEU A 20 -3.20 -4.77 -9.38
N ARG A 21 -4.34 -4.47 -8.75
CA ARG A 21 -5.41 -5.46 -8.52
C ARG A 21 -6.01 -5.98 -9.81
N GLU A 22 -6.27 -5.11 -10.78
CA GLU A 22 -6.74 -5.48 -12.13
C GLU A 22 -5.79 -6.47 -12.83
N ARG A 23 -4.49 -6.39 -12.54
CA ARG A 23 -3.46 -7.30 -13.06
C ARG A 23 -3.29 -8.59 -12.25
N GLY A 24 -4.15 -8.84 -11.27
CA GLY A 24 -4.11 -10.04 -10.42
C GLY A 24 -3.06 -10.00 -9.31
N HIS A 25 -2.58 -8.80 -8.93
CA HIS A 25 -1.72 -8.63 -7.77
C HIS A 25 -2.55 -8.32 -6.52
N GLU A 26 -2.10 -8.81 -5.37
CA GLU A 26 -2.64 -8.45 -4.07
C GLU A 26 -2.03 -7.11 -3.65
N ALA A 27 -2.64 -6.01 -4.07
CA ALA A 27 -2.17 -4.67 -3.71
C ALA A 27 -2.87 -4.15 -2.44
N VAL A 28 -2.08 -3.78 -1.44
CA VAL A 28 -2.51 -3.20 -0.16
C VAL A 28 -2.08 -1.74 -0.10
N ALA A 29 -3.01 -0.83 0.18
CA ALA A 29 -2.70 0.58 0.37
C ALA A 29 -2.24 0.82 1.80
N ALA A 30 -1.12 1.50 1.97
CA ALA A 30 -0.55 1.85 3.27
C ALA A 30 -0.16 3.33 3.33
N SER A 31 -0.24 3.92 4.52
CA SER A 31 0.06 5.32 4.81
C SER A 31 0.27 5.53 6.30
N PRO A 32 0.84 6.66 6.76
CA PRO A 32 0.89 7.00 8.18
C PRO A 32 -0.50 7.02 8.82
N LYS A 33 -1.53 7.46 8.08
CA LYS A 33 -2.93 7.46 8.55
C LYS A 33 -3.48 6.04 8.77
N SER A 34 -2.98 5.05 8.04
CA SER A 34 -3.33 3.64 8.23
C SER A 34 -2.39 2.91 9.19
N GLY A 35 -1.60 3.65 9.98
CA GLY A 35 -0.69 3.08 10.98
C GLY A 35 0.62 2.52 10.40
N VAL A 36 0.96 2.84 9.15
CA VAL A 36 2.20 2.34 8.51
C VAL A 36 3.19 3.49 8.33
N ASN A 37 4.38 3.33 8.90
CA ASN A 37 5.48 4.26 8.76
C ASN A 37 6.64 3.60 8.02
N SER A 38 6.90 4.05 6.78
CA SER A 38 7.96 3.50 5.94
C SER A 38 9.38 3.91 6.35
N ILE A 39 9.53 4.89 7.26
CA ILE A 39 10.84 5.33 7.76
C ILE A 39 11.24 4.49 8.96
N THR A 40 10.32 4.28 9.91
CA THR A 40 10.59 3.48 11.12
C THR A 40 10.34 1.99 10.93
N GLY A 41 9.55 1.60 9.93
CA GLY A 41 9.11 0.23 9.69
C GLY A 41 7.88 -0.19 10.50
N GLU A 42 7.34 0.69 11.35
CA GLU A 42 6.12 0.43 12.12
C GLU A 42 4.94 0.11 11.20
N GLY A 43 4.20 -0.96 11.52
CA GLY A 43 3.03 -1.40 10.77
C GLY A 43 3.32 -2.04 9.41
N LEU A 44 4.60 -2.15 9.00
CA LEU A 44 4.97 -2.67 7.68
C LEU A 44 4.83 -4.20 7.62
N ALA A 45 5.18 -4.91 8.68
CA ALA A 45 5.10 -6.37 8.72
C ALA A 45 3.65 -6.87 8.64
N GLU A 46 2.73 -6.14 9.26
CA GLU A 46 1.29 -6.42 9.25
C GLU A 46 0.64 -6.06 7.91
N ALA A 47 1.22 -5.11 7.16
CA ALA A 47 0.77 -4.76 5.82
C ALA A 47 1.28 -5.73 4.75
N LEU A 48 2.44 -6.35 4.97
CA LEU A 48 3.07 -7.37 4.11
C LEU A 48 2.45 -8.75 4.29
#